data_AF-A0A2E7W4Q0-F1
#
_entry.id   AF-A0A2E7W4Q0-F1
#
_cell.length_a   1.000
_cell.length_b   1.000
_cell.length_c   1.000
_cell.angle_alpha   90.00
_cell.angle_beta   90.00
_cell.angle_gamma   90.00
#
_symmetry.space_group_name_H-M   'P 1'
#
loop_
_entity.id
_entity.type
_entity.pdbx_description
1 polymer ?
#
loop_
_entity_poly.entity_id
_entity_poly.type
_entity_poly.pdbx_seq_one_letter_code
_entity_poly.pdbx_strand_id
1 'polypeptide(L)'
;MKQHMREFFVSRIKSGVVHIQRQGITIYVNSPTILENLESNYFAIEAYEDAEFEGVMSQEEMLEWMINSGLWEEEDEERMDGLKKDIEKLTVEIYKNREDDFLREQIRKGIRAGEQQYAEVNSKKTQFEENTCEGVALLSKHRWIIENCCTFSDGRPYDFENISPEFIMAEYQRSFLSETQLRELARNEPWKSQWSISDKSGKDIFLYPDRELTNDQKGLLIWSNMYDNIQEHMECPPNDVIKDDDVLDGWFLIQREKRKKEKLEQEFEENTNSKINNAHEVFMVGNKSQEKVDTLNNPTAKMFKNQREKLIKQKGHVEQGEFFDEKLGMRGQQNDMYKTKFR
;
A
#
# COMPACT_ATOMS: atom_id res chain seq x y z
N MET A 1 15.13 15.45 -7.04
CA MET A 1 14.79 16.88 -6.86
C MET A 1 16.04 17.72 -6.60
N LYS A 2 16.12 18.96 -7.11
CA LYS A 2 17.24 19.89 -6.83
C LYS A 2 17.13 20.49 -5.42
N GLN A 3 18.23 20.96 -4.85
CA GLN A 3 18.27 21.49 -3.48
C GLN A 3 17.25 22.60 -3.20
N HIS A 4 17.19 23.65 -4.04
CA HIS A 4 16.23 24.76 -3.86
C HIS A 4 14.76 24.31 -3.92
N MET A 5 14.46 23.25 -4.70
CA MET A 5 13.11 22.69 -4.76
C MET A 5 12.78 21.96 -3.45
N ARG A 6 13.74 21.24 -2.87
CA ARG A 6 13.56 20.60 -1.56
C ARG A 6 13.30 21.64 -0.48
N GLU A 7 14.08 22.71 -0.46
CA GLU A 7 13.88 23.84 0.46
C GLU A 7 12.49 24.45 0.31
N PHE A 8 12.07 24.73 -0.92
CA PHE A 8 10.73 25.24 -1.21
C PHE A 8 9.62 24.30 -0.68
N PHE A 9 9.66 23.01 -1.02
CA PHE A 9 8.62 22.07 -0.61
C PHE A 9 8.63 21.82 0.90
N VAL A 10 9.80 21.73 1.53
CA VAL A 10 9.88 21.62 3.00
C VAL A 10 9.27 22.85 3.66
N SER A 11 9.57 24.06 3.19
CA SER A 11 8.94 25.29 3.72
C SER A 11 7.42 25.29 3.52
N ARG A 12 6.94 24.88 2.34
CA ARG A 12 5.50 24.77 2.04
C ARG A 12 4.81 23.79 2.98
N ILE A 13 5.33 22.56 3.09
CA ILE A 13 4.77 21.51 3.96
C ILE A 13 4.78 21.98 5.42
N LYS A 14 5.86 22.61 5.89
CA LYS A 14 5.94 23.14 7.25
C LYS A 14 4.92 24.22 7.54
N SER A 15 4.66 25.09 6.57
CA SER A 15 3.62 26.11 6.70
C SER A 15 2.22 25.50 6.74
N GLY A 16 1.99 24.38 6.04
CA GLY A 16 0.65 23.82 5.86
C GLY A 16 -0.22 24.63 4.89
N VAL A 17 0.35 25.62 4.20
CA VAL A 17 -0.38 26.56 3.33
C VAL A 17 0.05 26.39 1.88
N VAL A 18 -0.92 26.41 0.98
CA VAL A 18 -0.68 26.42 -0.46
C VAL A 18 -0.96 27.81 -1.01
N HIS A 19 0.02 28.38 -1.72
CA HIS A 19 -0.09 29.69 -2.34
C HIS A 19 -0.52 29.52 -3.80
N ILE A 20 -1.64 30.15 -4.16
CA ILE A 20 -2.15 30.18 -5.54
C ILE A 20 -2.05 31.63 -6.03
N GLN A 21 -1.28 31.84 -7.09
CA GLN A 21 -1.10 33.16 -7.70
C GLN A 21 -1.76 33.21 -9.07
N ARG A 22 -2.70 34.13 -9.26
CA ARG A 22 -3.34 34.36 -10.55
C ARG A 22 -3.83 35.79 -10.66
N GLN A 23 -3.66 36.40 -11.84
CA GLN A 23 -4.07 37.78 -12.13
C GLN A 23 -3.53 38.83 -11.13
N GLY A 24 -2.35 38.61 -10.57
CA GLY A 24 -1.75 39.51 -9.57
C GLY A 24 -2.32 39.37 -8.15
N ILE A 25 -3.29 38.47 -7.95
CA ILE A 25 -3.85 38.12 -6.64
C ILE A 25 -3.12 36.88 -6.11
N THR A 26 -2.79 36.89 -4.81
CA THR A 26 -2.25 35.73 -4.10
C THR A 26 -3.27 35.24 -3.08
N ILE A 27 -3.66 33.98 -3.20
CA ILE A 27 -4.60 33.30 -2.33
C ILE A 27 -3.85 32.25 -1.53
N TYR A 28 -4.17 32.16 -0.24
CA TYR A 28 -3.60 31.21 0.70
C TYR A 28 -4.68 30.20 1.06
N VAL A 29 -4.48 28.94 0.66
CA VAL A 29 -5.34 27.81 1.03
C VAL A 29 -4.77 27.19 2.30
N ASN A 30 -5.49 27.33 3.41
CA ASN A 30 -5.08 26.79 4.71
C ASN A 30 -5.73 25.42 4.95
N SER A 31 -5.09 24.56 5.74
CA SER A 31 -5.78 23.37 6.27
C SER A 31 -6.87 23.77 7.27
N PRO A 32 -7.99 23.04 7.34
CA PRO A 32 -9.05 23.37 8.29
C PRO A 32 -8.59 23.17 9.74
N THR A 33 -9.16 23.91 10.67
CA THR A 33 -9.15 23.58 12.11
C THR A 33 -10.01 22.35 12.38
N ILE A 34 -9.94 21.80 13.60
CA ILE A 34 -10.79 20.67 14.02
C ILE A 34 -12.28 21.00 13.86
N LEU A 35 -12.69 22.23 14.22
CA LEU A 35 -14.07 22.68 14.10
C LEU A 35 -14.48 22.87 12.64
N GLU A 36 -13.66 23.53 11.83
CA GLU A 36 -13.91 23.66 10.39
C GLU A 36 -14.00 22.28 9.70
N ASN A 37 -13.14 21.34 10.10
CA ASN A 37 -13.21 19.97 9.57
C ASN A 37 -14.52 19.28 9.99
N LEU A 38 -14.95 19.41 11.25
CA LEU A 38 -16.23 18.89 11.71
C LEU A 38 -17.41 19.50 10.91
N GLU A 39 -17.44 20.82 10.74
CA GLU A 39 -18.46 21.51 9.95
C GLU A 39 -18.49 21.02 8.50
N SER A 40 -17.32 20.88 7.86
CA SER A 40 -17.23 20.32 6.50
C SER A 40 -17.80 18.90 6.40
N ASN A 41 -17.70 18.09 7.45
CA ASN A 41 -18.30 16.75 7.48
C ASN A 41 -19.81 16.79 7.63
N TYR A 42 -20.37 17.75 8.38
CA TYR A 42 -21.82 17.94 8.43
C TYR A 42 -22.39 18.31 7.05
N PHE A 43 -21.74 19.25 6.34
CA PHE A 43 -22.11 19.59 4.97
C PHE A 43 -22.01 18.39 4.01
N ALA A 44 -21.02 17.51 4.21
CA ALA A 44 -20.87 16.31 3.41
C ALA A 44 -22.02 15.31 3.65
N ILE A 45 -22.43 15.13 4.92
CA ILE A 45 -23.54 14.24 5.29
C ILE A 45 -24.85 14.78 4.71
N GLU A 46 -25.13 16.07 4.87
CA GLU A 46 -26.32 16.71 4.30
C GLU A 46 -26.36 16.55 2.77
N ALA A 47 -25.24 16.82 2.09
CA ALA A 47 -25.13 16.65 0.64
C ALA A 47 -25.31 15.18 0.19
N TYR A 48 -24.88 14.22 0.99
CA TYR A 48 -25.13 12.79 0.73
C TYR A 48 -26.62 12.48 0.83
N GLU A 49 -27.27 12.88 1.92
CA GLU A 49 -28.70 12.62 2.18
C GLU A 49 -29.59 13.28 1.12
N ASP A 50 -29.25 14.51 0.71
CA ASP A 50 -29.94 15.22 -0.37
C ASP A 50 -29.76 14.50 -1.72
N ALA A 51 -28.54 14.06 -2.05
CA ALA A 51 -28.27 13.32 -3.28
C ALA A 51 -29.03 11.98 -3.32
N GLU A 52 -29.06 11.25 -2.21
CA GLU A 52 -29.82 10.01 -2.07
C GLU A 52 -31.33 10.27 -2.23
N PHE A 53 -31.86 11.34 -1.62
CA PHE A 53 -33.26 11.73 -1.76
C PHE A 53 -33.62 12.13 -3.21
N GLU A 54 -32.71 12.76 -3.93
CA GLU A 54 -32.85 13.09 -5.36
C GLU A 54 -32.70 11.87 -6.29
N GLY A 55 -32.35 10.70 -5.74
CA GLY A 55 -32.21 9.45 -6.48
C GLY A 55 -30.87 9.30 -7.20
N VAL A 56 -29.82 9.99 -6.73
CA VAL A 56 -28.44 9.73 -7.16
C VAL A 56 -28.04 8.32 -6.67
N MET A 57 -27.28 7.60 -7.48
CA MET A 57 -26.81 6.26 -7.13
C MET A 57 -25.70 6.32 -6.08
N SER A 58 -25.70 5.40 -5.12
CA SER A 58 -24.52 5.10 -4.31
C SER A 58 -23.38 4.51 -5.15
N GLN A 59 -22.17 4.44 -4.60
CA GLN A 59 -21.04 3.78 -5.27
C GLN A 59 -21.32 2.31 -5.61
N GLU A 60 -22.02 1.59 -4.74
CA GLU A 60 -22.40 0.19 -4.96
C GLU A 60 -23.39 0.06 -6.12
N GLU A 61 -24.46 0.87 -6.11
CA GLU A 61 -25.46 0.90 -7.19
C GLU A 61 -24.86 1.35 -8.53
N MET A 62 -23.93 2.31 -8.50
CA MET A 62 -23.22 2.76 -9.69
C MET A 62 -22.37 1.63 -10.29
N LEU A 63 -21.69 0.84 -9.46
CA LEU A 63 -20.93 -0.32 -9.92
C LEU A 63 -21.85 -1.39 -10.50
N GLU A 64 -22.98 -1.69 -9.85
CA GLU A 64 -23.99 -2.61 -10.40
C GLU A 64 -24.54 -2.11 -11.74
N TRP A 65 -24.82 -0.81 -11.85
CA TRP A 65 -25.25 -0.19 -13.10
C TRP A 65 -24.19 -0.31 -14.19
N MET A 66 -22.90 -0.09 -13.86
CA MET A 66 -21.79 -0.27 -14.80
C MET A 66 -21.72 -1.72 -15.30
N ILE A 67 -21.90 -2.71 -14.42
CA ILE A 67 -21.92 -4.14 -14.77
C ILE A 67 -23.11 -4.44 -15.70
N ASN A 68 -24.31 -4.03 -15.31
CA ASN A 68 -25.52 -4.24 -16.08
C ASN A 68 -25.47 -3.55 -17.46
N SER A 69 -24.74 -2.44 -17.56
CA SER A 69 -24.54 -1.68 -18.80
C SER A 69 -23.38 -2.19 -19.67
N GLY A 70 -22.65 -3.23 -19.24
CA GLY A 70 -21.47 -3.75 -19.94
C GLY A 70 -20.28 -2.77 -19.94
N LEU A 71 -20.25 -1.83 -18.99
CA LEU A 71 -19.13 -0.89 -18.79
C LEU A 71 -18.07 -1.46 -17.84
N TRP A 72 -18.39 -2.51 -17.09
CA TRP A 72 -17.48 -3.23 -16.22
C TRP A 72 -17.81 -4.73 -16.25
N GLU A 73 -16.82 -5.59 -16.46
CA GLU A 73 -17.03 -7.04 -16.58
C GLU A 73 -16.17 -7.81 -15.56
N GLU A 74 -16.50 -9.09 -15.34
CA GLU A 74 -15.69 -9.98 -14.49
C GLU A 74 -14.24 -10.04 -14.98
N GLU A 75 -14.01 -10.00 -16.30
CA GLU A 75 -12.67 -9.94 -16.89
C GLU A 75 -11.88 -8.68 -16.47
N ASP A 76 -12.54 -7.54 -16.28
CA ASP A 76 -11.89 -6.31 -15.80
C ASP A 76 -11.45 -6.45 -14.34
N GLU A 77 -12.30 -7.05 -13.49
CA GLU A 77 -11.98 -7.30 -12.08
C GLU A 77 -10.84 -8.33 -11.94
N GLU A 78 -10.90 -9.43 -12.69
CA GLU A 78 -9.84 -10.44 -12.74
C GLU A 78 -8.51 -9.83 -13.23
N ARG A 79 -8.57 -8.98 -14.25
CA ARG A 79 -7.39 -8.27 -14.76
C ARG A 79 -6.81 -7.34 -13.71
N MET A 80 -7.65 -6.57 -13.01
CA MET A 80 -7.20 -5.65 -11.97
C MET A 80 -6.50 -6.39 -10.82
N ASP A 81 -7.07 -7.50 -10.36
CA ASP A 81 -6.48 -8.33 -9.30
C ASP A 81 -5.24 -9.10 -9.76
N GLY A 82 -5.22 -9.55 -11.02
CA GLY A 82 -4.05 -10.14 -11.65
C GLY A 82 -2.87 -9.17 -11.70
N LEU A 83 -3.11 -7.93 -12.14
CA LEU A 83 -2.11 -6.87 -12.18
C LEU A 83 -1.55 -6.54 -10.80
N LYS A 84 -2.39 -6.44 -9.76
CA LYS A 84 -1.92 -6.26 -8.36
C LYS A 84 -0.94 -7.37 -7.95
N LYS A 85 -1.31 -8.63 -8.20
CA LYS A 85 -0.47 -9.80 -7.86
C LYS A 85 0.83 -9.82 -8.65
N ASP A 86 0.80 -9.47 -9.93
CA ASP A 86 1.99 -9.46 -10.78
C ASP A 86 2.95 -8.32 -10.42
N ILE A 87 2.43 -7.12 -10.11
CA ILE A 87 3.22 -6.03 -9.56
C ILE A 87 3.90 -6.47 -8.26
N GLU A 88 3.16 -7.04 -7.30
CA GLU A 88 3.77 -7.54 -6.05
C GLU A 88 4.87 -8.58 -6.29
N LYS A 89 4.67 -9.52 -7.24
CA LYS A 89 5.69 -10.51 -7.61
C LYS A 89 6.94 -9.84 -8.18
N LEU A 90 6.78 -8.91 -9.13
CA LEU A 90 7.90 -8.18 -9.73
C LEU A 90 8.63 -7.35 -8.68
N THR A 91 7.91 -6.73 -7.74
CA THR A 91 8.49 -6.00 -6.61
C THR A 91 9.29 -6.92 -5.67
N VAL A 92 8.88 -8.17 -5.47
CA VAL A 92 9.73 -9.15 -4.76
C VAL A 92 10.94 -9.56 -5.61
N GLU A 93 10.77 -9.74 -6.91
CA GLU A 93 11.85 -10.14 -7.82
C GLU A 93 12.93 -9.07 -7.98
N ILE A 94 12.57 -7.79 -8.01
CA ILE A 94 13.56 -6.70 -8.14
C ILE A 94 14.49 -6.66 -6.93
N TYR A 95 13.99 -6.95 -5.73
CA TYR A 95 14.83 -7.06 -4.53
C TYR A 95 15.72 -8.31 -4.54
N LYS A 96 15.20 -9.46 -4.99
CA LYS A 96 15.97 -10.70 -5.08
C LYS A 96 17.12 -10.60 -6.09
N ASN A 97 16.93 -9.82 -7.16
CA ASN A 97 17.90 -9.61 -8.23
C ASN A 97 18.59 -8.24 -8.14
N ARG A 98 18.60 -7.60 -6.97
CA ARG A 98 19.13 -6.23 -6.79
C ARG A 98 20.59 -6.03 -7.19
N GLU A 99 21.38 -7.10 -7.18
CA GLU A 99 22.81 -7.11 -7.53
C GLU A 99 23.05 -7.15 -9.06
N ASP A 100 22.03 -7.50 -9.85
CA ASP A 100 22.10 -7.51 -11.32
C ASP A 100 21.44 -6.24 -11.87
N ASP A 101 22.26 -5.23 -12.17
CA ASP A 101 21.80 -3.93 -12.66
C ASP A 101 20.93 -4.04 -13.93
N PHE A 102 21.27 -4.94 -14.86
CA PHE A 102 20.54 -5.10 -16.11
C PHE A 102 19.17 -5.71 -15.86
N LEU A 103 19.11 -6.81 -15.11
CA LEU A 103 17.86 -7.48 -14.78
C LEU A 103 16.97 -6.60 -13.89
N ARG A 104 17.56 -5.89 -12.92
CA ARG A 104 16.86 -4.94 -12.05
C ARG A 104 16.12 -3.88 -12.87
N GLU A 105 16.78 -3.29 -13.87
CA GLU A 105 16.17 -2.27 -14.72
C GLU A 105 15.09 -2.84 -15.65
N GLN A 106 15.24 -4.10 -16.11
CA GLN A 106 14.17 -4.77 -16.86
C GLN A 106 12.93 -5.01 -15.98
N ILE A 107 13.12 -5.51 -14.76
CA ILE A 107 12.02 -5.74 -13.80
C ILE A 107 11.33 -4.41 -13.48
N ARG A 108 12.09 -3.33 -13.24
CA ARG A 108 11.55 -1.98 -13.00
C ARG A 108 10.64 -1.52 -14.13
N LYS A 109 11.03 -1.71 -15.39
CA LYS A 109 10.17 -1.41 -16.55
C LYS A 109 8.89 -2.23 -16.54
N GLY A 110 8.98 -3.50 -16.14
CA GLY A 110 7.81 -4.37 -15.92
C GLY A 110 6.86 -3.83 -14.86
N ILE A 111 7.39 -3.40 -13.71
CA ILE A 111 6.60 -2.78 -12.63
C ILE A 111 5.86 -1.54 -13.15
N ARG A 112 6.57 -0.62 -13.80
CA ARG A 112 5.96 0.61 -14.35
C ARG A 112 4.89 0.31 -15.41
N ALA A 113 5.12 -0.68 -16.27
CA ALA A 113 4.11 -1.10 -17.25
C ALA A 113 2.88 -1.74 -16.58
N GLY A 114 3.06 -2.48 -15.49
CA GLY A 114 1.98 -3.03 -14.67
C GLY A 114 1.18 -1.94 -13.97
N GLU A 115 1.86 -0.99 -13.32
CA GLU A 115 1.24 0.16 -12.66
C GLU A 115 0.43 1.03 -13.63
N GLN A 116 0.95 1.27 -14.84
CA GLN A 116 0.23 2.01 -15.86
C GLN A 116 -1.05 1.27 -16.28
N GLN A 117 -0.97 -0.02 -16.59
CA GLN A 117 -2.15 -0.82 -16.93
C GLN A 117 -3.16 -0.90 -15.79
N TYR A 118 -2.67 -0.99 -14.56
CA TYR A 118 -3.51 -0.96 -13.37
C TYR A 118 -4.26 0.37 -13.27
N ALA A 119 -3.56 1.50 -13.47
CA ALA A 119 -4.17 2.83 -13.45
C ALA A 119 -5.23 3.00 -14.55
N GLU A 120 -5.00 2.45 -15.74
CA GLU A 120 -5.97 2.45 -16.84
C GLU A 120 -7.27 1.69 -16.48
N VAL A 121 -7.13 0.48 -15.93
CA VAL A 121 -8.29 -0.32 -15.50
C VAL A 121 -8.99 0.31 -14.30
N ASN A 122 -8.25 0.85 -13.34
CA ASN A 122 -8.81 1.54 -12.18
C ASN A 122 -9.53 2.83 -12.58
N SER A 123 -9.02 3.57 -13.58
CA SER A 123 -9.69 4.76 -14.12
C SER A 123 -11.02 4.41 -14.78
N LYS A 124 -11.12 3.23 -15.42
CA LYS A 124 -12.41 2.72 -15.92
C LYS A 124 -13.38 2.43 -14.77
N LYS A 125 -12.92 1.78 -13.69
CA LYS A 125 -13.74 1.47 -12.50
C LYS A 125 -14.28 2.73 -11.79
N THR A 126 -13.46 3.77 -11.72
CA THR A 126 -13.74 5.01 -10.97
C THR A 126 -14.32 6.13 -11.83
N GLN A 127 -14.59 5.87 -13.12
CA GLN A 127 -14.99 6.89 -14.09
C GLN A 127 -16.23 7.70 -13.66
N PHE A 128 -17.17 7.05 -12.96
CA PHE A 128 -18.43 7.66 -12.54
C PHE A 128 -18.48 7.95 -11.03
N GLU A 129 -17.36 7.85 -10.32
CA GLU A 129 -17.31 8.02 -8.87
C GLU A 129 -17.81 9.42 -8.44
N GLU A 130 -17.51 10.47 -9.20
CA GLU A 130 -18.01 11.82 -8.94
C GLU A 130 -19.53 11.96 -9.06
N ASN A 131 -20.20 11.04 -9.77
CA ASN A 131 -21.65 11.02 -9.97
C ASN A 131 -22.39 10.13 -8.95
N THR A 132 -21.73 9.77 -7.86
CA THR A 132 -22.31 8.97 -6.77
C THR A 132 -22.68 9.86 -5.58
N CYS A 133 -23.54 9.39 -4.69
CA CYS A 133 -23.83 10.10 -3.43
C CYS A 133 -22.55 10.44 -2.67
N GLU A 134 -21.61 9.50 -2.59
CA GLU A 134 -20.29 9.67 -1.97
C GLU A 134 -19.43 10.70 -2.71
N GLY A 135 -19.46 10.69 -4.04
CA GLY A 135 -18.77 11.68 -4.88
C GLY A 135 -19.29 13.10 -4.66
N VAL A 136 -20.61 13.27 -4.64
CA VAL A 136 -21.28 14.56 -4.38
C VAL A 136 -20.96 15.05 -2.97
N ALA A 137 -21.00 14.17 -1.97
CA ALA A 137 -20.65 14.49 -0.59
C ALA A 137 -19.19 14.94 -0.46
N LEU A 138 -18.26 14.23 -1.11
CA LEU A 138 -16.82 14.54 -1.09
C LEU A 138 -16.53 15.88 -1.77
N LEU A 139 -17.15 16.13 -2.93
CA LEU A 139 -17.03 17.41 -3.64
C LEU A 139 -17.58 18.57 -2.80
N SER A 140 -18.74 18.38 -2.17
CA SER A 140 -19.36 19.38 -1.29
C SER A 140 -18.48 19.71 -0.09
N LYS A 141 -17.88 18.69 0.54
CA LYS A 141 -16.89 18.86 1.61
C LYS A 141 -15.69 19.67 1.16
N HIS A 142 -15.08 19.30 0.02
CA HIS A 142 -13.89 19.98 -0.49
C HIS A 142 -14.20 21.42 -0.88
N ARG A 143 -15.34 21.67 -1.50
CA ARG A 143 -15.80 23.01 -1.83
C ARG A 143 -15.96 23.85 -0.57
N TRP A 144 -16.63 23.33 0.46
CA TRP A 144 -16.81 24.03 1.73
C TRP A 144 -15.45 24.41 2.36
N ILE A 145 -14.48 23.48 2.35
CA ILE A 145 -13.13 23.75 2.87
C ILE A 145 -12.48 24.88 2.08
N ILE A 146 -12.55 24.86 0.75
CA ILE A 146 -12.00 25.95 -0.07
C ILE A 146 -12.69 27.28 0.27
N GLU A 147 -14.02 27.31 0.33
CA GLU A 147 -14.80 28.51 0.59
C GLU A 147 -14.51 29.13 1.97
N ASN A 148 -14.22 28.30 2.98
CA ASN A 148 -14.04 28.78 4.36
C ASN A 148 -12.56 28.87 4.81
N CYS A 149 -11.63 28.20 4.13
CA CYS A 149 -10.22 28.16 4.52
C CYS A 149 -9.28 28.97 3.60
N CYS A 150 -9.83 29.68 2.60
CA CYS A 150 -9.06 30.56 1.72
C CYS A 150 -8.97 32.00 2.26
N THR A 151 -7.76 32.56 2.21
CA THR A 151 -7.48 33.92 2.69
C THR A 151 -6.60 34.71 1.73
N PHE A 152 -6.67 36.03 1.79
CA PHE A 152 -5.70 36.94 1.18
C PHE A 152 -4.40 37.00 2.00
N SER A 153 -3.37 37.65 1.47
CA SER A 153 -2.07 37.81 2.16
C SER A 153 -2.13 38.57 3.48
N ASP A 154 -3.19 39.35 3.70
CA ASP A 154 -3.43 40.08 4.95
C ASP A 154 -4.26 39.27 5.97
N GLY A 155 -4.60 38.02 5.64
CA GLY A 155 -5.36 37.12 6.49
C GLY A 155 -6.88 37.29 6.40
N ARG A 156 -7.41 38.24 5.60
CA ARG A 156 -8.86 38.35 5.40
C ARG A 156 -9.40 37.16 4.59
N PRO A 157 -10.62 36.68 4.86
CA PRO A 157 -11.27 35.67 4.03
C PRO A 157 -11.34 36.09 2.56
N TYR A 158 -11.14 35.14 1.66
CA TYR A 158 -11.24 35.37 0.23
C TYR A 158 -12.71 35.37 -0.23
N ASP A 159 -13.08 36.29 -1.12
CA ASP A 159 -14.48 36.55 -1.52
C ASP A 159 -14.91 35.85 -2.82
N PHE A 160 -13.98 35.20 -3.51
CA PHE A 160 -14.22 34.48 -4.77
C PHE A 160 -14.73 35.31 -5.95
N GLU A 161 -14.62 36.65 -5.89
CA GLU A 161 -15.09 37.52 -6.98
C GLU A 161 -14.24 37.37 -8.26
N ASN A 162 -12.92 37.18 -8.11
CA ASN A 162 -11.97 37.18 -9.23
C ASN A 162 -11.57 35.78 -9.70
N ILE A 163 -11.51 34.83 -8.78
CA ILE A 163 -11.04 33.46 -8.97
C ILE A 163 -12.02 32.55 -8.26
N SER A 164 -12.62 31.62 -9.00
CA SER A 164 -13.68 30.75 -8.48
C SER A 164 -13.16 29.65 -7.54
N PRO A 165 -14.02 29.11 -6.65
CA PRO A 165 -13.67 27.98 -5.79
C PRO A 165 -13.18 26.76 -6.58
N GLU A 166 -13.78 26.46 -7.73
CA GLU A 166 -13.44 25.30 -8.56
C GLU A 166 -12.01 25.40 -9.11
N PHE A 167 -11.60 26.60 -9.52
CA PHE A 167 -10.23 26.84 -9.96
C PHE A 167 -9.24 26.65 -8.82
N ILE A 168 -9.55 27.21 -7.64
CA ILE A 168 -8.69 27.09 -6.45
C ILE A 168 -8.56 25.63 -6.03
N MET A 169 -9.67 24.88 -6.02
CA MET A 169 -9.69 23.46 -5.70
C MET A 169 -8.80 22.66 -6.66
N ALA A 170 -8.91 22.89 -7.97
CA ALA A 170 -8.09 22.22 -8.96
C ALA A 170 -6.60 22.52 -8.79
N GLU A 171 -6.22 23.78 -8.54
CA GLU A 171 -4.83 24.16 -8.31
C GLU A 171 -4.30 23.64 -6.97
N TYR A 172 -5.14 23.60 -5.93
CA TYR A 172 -4.80 23.01 -4.64
C TYR A 172 -4.51 21.51 -4.77
N GLN A 173 -5.36 20.75 -5.46
CA GLN A 173 -5.15 19.32 -5.72
C GLN A 173 -3.88 19.07 -6.54
N ARG A 174 -3.62 19.89 -7.57
CA ARG A 174 -2.38 19.82 -8.37
C ARG A 174 -1.11 20.12 -7.57
N SER A 175 -1.26 20.79 -6.43
CA SER A 175 -0.12 21.14 -5.58
C SER A 175 0.39 19.95 -4.76
N PHE A 176 -0.40 18.88 -4.59
CA PHE A 176 -0.03 17.71 -3.79
C PHE A 176 1.22 17.03 -4.33
N LEU A 177 2.07 16.57 -3.40
CA LEU A 177 3.28 15.84 -3.76
C LEU A 177 2.98 14.38 -3.99
N SER A 178 3.63 13.80 -5.00
CA SER A 178 3.62 12.36 -5.20
C SER A 178 4.36 11.65 -4.07
N GLU A 179 4.05 10.37 -3.89
CA GLU A 179 4.77 9.51 -2.94
C GLU A 179 6.29 9.56 -3.15
N THR A 180 6.74 9.47 -4.40
CA THR A 180 8.16 9.56 -4.75
C THR A 180 8.80 10.87 -4.28
N GLN A 181 8.08 12.00 -4.40
CA GLN A 181 8.56 13.30 -3.91
C GLN A 181 8.62 13.32 -2.38
N LEU A 182 7.60 12.81 -1.69
CA LEU A 182 7.58 12.75 -0.23
C LEU A 182 8.67 11.83 0.33
N ARG A 183 8.88 10.65 -0.28
CA ARG A 183 9.98 9.73 0.06
C ARG A 183 11.34 10.37 -0.18
N GLU A 184 11.51 11.11 -1.28
CA GLU A 184 12.73 11.88 -1.52
C GLU A 184 12.95 12.94 -0.43
N LEU A 185 11.94 13.71 -0.05
CA LEU A 185 12.06 14.73 0.99
C LEU A 185 12.39 14.11 2.35
N ALA A 186 11.68 13.04 2.74
CA ALA A 186 11.86 12.36 4.02
C ALA A 186 13.31 11.91 4.28
N ARG A 187 14.02 11.45 3.23
CA ARG A 187 15.39 10.92 3.35
C ARG A 187 16.51 11.94 3.13
N ASN A 188 16.19 13.18 2.74
CA ASN A 188 17.18 14.18 2.32
C ASN A 188 17.09 15.48 3.13
N GLU A 189 18.15 16.28 3.02
CA GLU A 189 18.14 17.67 3.51
C GLU A 189 17.23 18.56 2.64
N PRO A 190 16.59 19.59 3.23
CA PRO A 190 16.77 20.05 4.61
C PRO A 190 15.86 19.39 5.65
N TRP A 191 14.95 18.49 5.23
CA TRP A 191 13.95 17.92 6.14
C TRP A 191 14.58 17.01 7.19
N LYS A 192 15.50 16.13 6.78
CA LYS A 192 16.10 15.12 7.66
C LYS A 192 16.67 15.73 8.95
N SER A 193 17.47 16.78 8.84
CA SER A 193 18.02 17.47 10.03
C SER A 193 16.94 18.11 10.89
N GLN A 194 15.92 18.72 10.29
CA GLN A 194 14.82 19.35 11.01
C GLN A 194 13.98 18.31 11.78
N TRP A 195 13.68 17.17 11.16
CA TRP A 195 12.99 16.04 11.78
C TRP A 195 13.77 15.48 12.98
N SER A 196 15.08 15.23 12.82
CA SER A 196 15.91 14.73 13.92
C SER A 196 16.06 15.73 15.08
N ILE A 197 15.91 17.03 14.82
CA ILE A 197 15.99 18.09 15.84
C ILE A 197 14.64 18.30 16.52
N SER A 198 13.51 18.23 15.81
CA SER A 198 12.17 18.44 16.39
C SER A 198 11.90 17.46 17.52
N ASP A 199 12.25 16.18 17.30
CA ASP A 199 12.09 15.11 18.29
C ASP A 199 12.83 15.42 19.61
N LYS A 200 14.03 16.03 19.52
CA LYS A 200 14.88 16.33 20.68
C LYS A 200 14.60 17.70 21.31
N SER A 201 14.09 18.65 20.52
CA SER A 201 13.94 20.04 20.95
C SER A 201 12.57 20.38 21.52
N GLY A 202 11.57 19.50 21.33
CA GLY A 202 10.19 19.74 21.76
C GLY A 202 9.53 20.93 21.06
N LYS A 203 10.10 21.38 19.93
CA LYS A 203 9.53 22.45 19.10
C LYS A 203 8.60 21.88 18.05
N ASP A 204 7.48 22.57 17.85
CA ASP A 204 6.55 22.24 16.78
C ASP A 204 7.23 22.34 15.41
N ILE A 205 7.14 21.27 14.65
CA ILE A 205 7.72 21.18 13.31
C ILE A 205 6.86 21.91 12.26
N PHE A 206 5.56 22.06 12.54
CA PHE A 206 4.59 22.73 11.69
C PHE A 206 4.19 24.09 12.27
N LEU A 207 3.84 25.03 11.39
CA LEU A 207 3.58 26.42 11.77
C LEU A 207 2.28 26.59 12.58
N TYR A 208 1.24 25.82 12.23
CA TYR A 208 -0.10 25.95 12.82
C TYR A 208 -0.49 24.67 13.57
N PRO A 209 -0.24 24.58 14.89
CA PRO A 209 -0.57 23.40 15.68
C PRO A 209 -2.08 23.25 15.96
N ASP A 210 -2.85 24.31 15.75
CA ASP A 210 -4.30 24.37 15.92
C ASP A 210 -5.10 23.92 14.68
N ARG A 211 -4.39 23.65 13.58
CA ARG A 211 -4.98 23.18 12.31
C ARG A 211 -4.69 21.71 12.07
N GLU A 212 -5.57 21.08 11.30
CA GLU A 212 -5.39 19.71 10.83
C GLU A 212 -4.16 19.60 9.93
N LEU A 213 -3.50 18.44 10.01
CA LEU A 213 -2.37 18.15 9.14
C LEU A 213 -2.83 17.98 7.69
N THR A 214 -2.12 18.61 6.76
CA THR A 214 -2.32 18.42 5.32
C THR A 214 -1.92 17.01 4.87
N ASN A 215 -2.37 16.61 3.67
CA ASN A 215 -1.98 15.32 3.08
C ASN A 215 -0.45 15.18 2.95
N ASP A 216 0.22 16.23 2.48
CA ASP A 216 1.68 16.23 2.36
C ASP A 216 2.37 16.16 3.73
N GLN A 217 1.84 16.84 4.77
CA GLN A 217 2.38 16.77 6.14
C GLN A 217 2.25 15.35 6.70
N LYS A 218 1.06 14.75 6.61
CA LYS A 218 0.80 13.36 7.03
C LYS A 218 1.72 12.39 6.30
N GLY A 219 1.79 12.50 4.97
CA GLY A 219 2.64 11.66 4.14
C GLY A 219 4.12 11.80 4.52
N LEU A 220 4.62 13.03 4.69
CA LEU A 220 6.02 13.26 5.06
C LEU A 220 6.35 12.68 6.44
N LEU A 221 5.45 12.80 7.43
CA LEU A 221 5.61 12.16 8.74
C LEU A 221 5.64 10.63 8.63
N ILE A 222 4.70 10.04 7.88
CA ILE A 222 4.63 8.58 7.68
C ILE A 222 5.95 8.06 7.09
N TRP A 223 6.44 8.69 6.03
CA TRP A 223 7.69 8.28 5.40
C TRP A 223 8.91 8.52 6.30
N SER A 224 8.94 9.60 7.07
CA SER A 224 10.02 9.88 8.02
C SER A 224 10.10 8.81 9.10
N ASN A 225 8.97 8.51 9.75
CA ASN A 225 8.86 7.44 10.73
C ASN A 225 9.21 6.08 10.12
N MET A 226 8.79 5.80 8.88
CA MET A 226 9.16 4.57 8.19
C MET A 226 10.68 4.45 8.03
N TYR A 227 11.38 5.51 7.60
CA TYR A 227 12.83 5.46 7.44
C TYR A 227 13.59 5.35 8.76
N ASP A 228 13.09 5.93 9.84
CA ASP A 228 13.63 5.73 11.18
C ASP A 228 13.43 4.28 11.63
N ASN A 229 12.22 3.73 11.47
CA ASN A 229 11.92 2.33 11.77
C ASN A 229 12.79 1.35 10.98
N ILE A 230 13.12 1.66 9.72
CA ILE A 230 14.05 0.84 8.93
C ILE A 230 15.46 0.87 9.54
N GLN A 231 15.96 2.06 9.90
CA GLN A 231 17.29 2.23 10.48
C GLN A 231 17.42 1.55 11.85
N GLU A 232 16.33 1.49 12.62
CA GLU A 232 16.26 0.81 13.92
C GLU A 232 15.99 -0.70 13.80
N HIS A 233 15.65 -1.20 12.61
CA HIS A 233 15.33 -2.60 12.40
C HIS A 233 16.57 -3.50 12.57
N MET A 234 16.40 -4.62 13.29
CA MET A 234 17.49 -5.61 13.51
C MET A 234 18.08 -6.15 12.20
N GLU A 235 17.24 -6.24 11.16
CA GLU A 235 17.64 -6.64 9.81
C GLU A 235 17.61 -5.44 8.85
N CYS A 236 18.11 -4.28 9.30
CA CYS A 236 18.21 -3.08 8.47
C CYS A 236 18.87 -3.43 7.12
N PRO A 237 18.23 -3.13 5.98
CA PRO A 237 18.82 -3.38 4.68
C PRO A 237 20.00 -2.42 4.42
N PRO A 238 20.89 -2.73 3.46
CA PRO A 238 22.00 -1.85 3.16
C PRO A 238 21.56 -0.53 2.51
N ASN A 239 22.42 0.49 2.55
CA ASN A 239 22.08 1.87 2.16
C ASN A 239 21.68 2.04 0.68
N ASP A 240 22.18 1.19 -0.21
CA ASP A 240 21.80 1.14 -1.62
C ASP A 240 20.34 0.72 -1.80
N VAL A 241 19.88 -0.27 -1.04
CA VAL A 241 18.47 -0.68 -0.97
C VAL A 241 17.60 0.46 -0.44
N ILE A 242 18.00 1.13 0.65
CA ILE A 242 17.21 2.21 1.26
C ILE A 242 17.03 3.40 0.29
N LYS A 243 17.98 3.64 -0.60
CA LYS A 243 17.95 4.75 -1.57
C LYS A 243 17.12 4.45 -2.82
N ASP A 244 16.88 3.19 -3.12
CA ASP A 244 16.13 2.73 -4.29
C ASP A 244 14.73 2.30 -3.86
N ASP A 245 13.73 3.15 -4.12
CA ASP A 245 12.36 2.96 -3.65
C ASP A 245 11.77 1.61 -4.07
N ASP A 246 11.99 1.18 -5.32
CA ASP A 246 11.44 -0.07 -5.85
C ASP A 246 12.04 -1.30 -5.15
N VAL A 247 13.35 -1.24 -4.87
CA VAL A 247 14.07 -2.32 -4.20
C VAL A 247 13.69 -2.37 -2.72
N LEU A 248 13.52 -1.21 -2.09
CA LEU A 248 13.05 -1.10 -0.71
C LEU A 248 11.64 -1.67 -0.54
N ASP A 249 10.75 -1.41 -1.49
CA ASP A 249 9.39 -1.95 -1.48
C ASP A 249 9.39 -3.48 -1.56
N GLY A 250 10.29 -4.06 -2.37
CA GLY A 250 10.54 -5.50 -2.39
C GLY A 250 11.01 -6.06 -1.06
N TRP A 251 11.86 -5.33 -0.35
CA TRP A 251 12.28 -5.70 1.01
C TRP A 251 11.10 -5.71 1.98
N PHE A 252 10.22 -4.70 1.94
CA PHE A 252 9.02 -4.67 2.80
C PHE A 252 8.11 -5.89 2.58
N LEU A 253 7.89 -6.28 1.33
CA LEU A 253 7.07 -7.45 1.00
C LEU A 253 7.68 -8.74 1.59
N ILE A 254 8.99 -8.92 1.48
CA ILE A 254 9.69 -10.08 2.03
C ILE A 254 9.61 -10.10 3.56
N GLN A 255 9.80 -8.95 4.22
CA GLN A 255 9.69 -8.85 5.67
C GLN A 255 8.25 -9.08 6.16
N ARG A 256 7.25 -8.65 5.39
CA ARG A 256 5.83 -8.94 5.64
C ARG A 256 5.56 -10.44 5.57
N GLU A 257 6.05 -11.12 4.53
CA GLU A 257 5.91 -12.58 4.38
C GLU A 257 6.61 -13.35 5.50
N LYS A 258 7.84 -12.96 5.84
CA LYS A 258 8.61 -13.59 6.93
C LYS A 258 7.87 -13.49 8.26
N ARG A 259 7.39 -12.31 8.64
CA ARG A 259 6.61 -12.11 9.87
C ARG A 259 5.28 -12.87 9.86
N LYS A 260 4.60 -12.96 8.72
CA LYS A 260 3.38 -13.79 8.60
C LYS A 260 3.70 -15.26 8.85
N LYS A 261 4.79 -15.75 8.26
CA LYS A 261 5.24 -17.13 8.45
C LYS A 261 5.63 -17.42 9.90
N GLU A 262 6.43 -16.55 10.52
CA GLU A 262 6.84 -16.69 11.92
C GLU A 262 5.64 -16.68 12.87
N LYS A 263 4.66 -15.80 12.66
CA LYS A 263 3.42 -15.79 13.46
C LYS A 263 2.61 -17.07 13.28
N LEU A 264 2.50 -17.59 12.05
CA LEU A 264 1.79 -18.84 11.80
C LEU A 264 2.53 -20.04 12.41
N GLU A 265 3.86 -20.04 12.39
CA GLU A 265 4.68 -21.06 13.05
C GLU A 265 4.50 -21.00 14.57
N GLN A 266 4.53 -19.81 15.18
CA GLN A 266 4.26 -19.61 16.61
C GLN A 266 2.84 -20.04 17.00
N GLU A 267 1.81 -19.60 16.26
CA GLU A 267 0.43 -20.02 16.50
C GLU A 267 0.28 -21.53 16.36
N PHE A 268 0.99 -22.16 15.42
CA PHE A 268 0.99 -23.60 15.27
C PHE A 268 1.64 -24.27 16.48
N GLU A 269 2.85 -23.87 16.85
CA GLU A 269 3.60 -24.43 18.00
C GLU A 269 2.84 -24.28 19.33
N GLU A 270 2.16 -23.16 19.56
CA GLU A 270 1.34 -22.94 20.76
C GLU A 270 0.11 -23.85 20.82
N ASN A 271 -0.45 -24.20 19.66
CA ASN A 271 -1.66 -25.02 19.55
C ASN A 271 -1.38 -26.52 19.33
N THR A 272 -0.12 -26.93 19.23
CA THR A 272 0.27 -28.33 19.01
C THR A 272 1.10 -28.92 20.15
N ASN A 273 0.71 -30.12 20.57
CA ASN A 273 1.46 -30.85 21.60
C ASN A 273 2.76 -31.45 21.03
N SER A 274 3.73 -31.77 21.89
CA SER A 274 5.04 -32.34 21.50
C SER A 274 5.00 -33.60 20.62
N LYS A 275 3.90 -34.35 20.63
CA LYS A 275 3.68 -35.50 19.74
C LYS A 275 3.38 -35.08 18.29
N ILE A 276 2.73 -33.94 18.08
CA ILE A 276 2.40 -33.39 16.77
C ILE A 276 3.65 -32.71 16.18
N ASN A 277 4.44 -32.01 17.00
CA ASN A 277 5.68 -31.35 16.54
C ASN A 277 6.75 -32.34 16.06
N ASN A 278 6.70 -33.60 16.51
CA ASN A 278 7.61 -34.66 16.08
C ASN A 278 7.03 -35.58 14.98
N ALA A 279 5.82 -35.30 14.51
CA ALA A 279 5.22 -36.09 13.44
C ALA A 279 5.90 -35.79 12.11
N HIS A 280 6.10 -36.84 11.28
CA HIS A 280 6.65 -36.66 9.93
C HIS A 280 5.66 -35.96 9.00
N GLU A 281 4.36 -36.15 9.23
CA GLU A 281 3.29 -35.49 8.50
C GLU A 281 2.17 -35.14 9.49
N VAL A 282 1.63 -33.91 9.37
CA VAL A 282 0.50 -33.45 10.16
C VAL A 282 -0.62 -33.07 9.20
N PHE A 283 -1.68 -33.86 9.21
CA PHE A 283 -2.91 -33.54 8.48
C PHE A 283 -3.81 -32.67 9.36
N MET A 284 -3.87 -31.38 9.04
CA MET A 284 -4.82 -30.47 9.67
C MET A 284 -6.15 -30.51 8.92
N VAL A 285 -7.17 -31.11 9.54
CA VAL A 285 -8.55 -31.03 9.08
C VAL A 285 -9.17 -29.78 9.71
N GLY A 286 -9.46 -28.74 8.92
CA GLY A 286 -10.01 -27.51 9.51
C GLY A 286 -10.70 -26.55 8.54
N ASN A 287 -11.61 -25.75 9.09
CA ASN A 287 -12.35 -24.64 8.47
C ASN A 287 -11.47 -23.41 8.12
N LYS A 288 -10.13 -23.49 8.28
CA LYS A 288 -9.18 -22.43 7.90
C LYS A 288 -8.78 -22.62 6.44
N SER A 289 -8.58 -21.53 5.70
CA SER A 289 -8.20 -21.60 4.27
C SER A 289 -6.96 -22.46 4.06
N GLN A 290 -7.05 -23.41 3.14
CA GLN A 290 -5.99 -24.34 2.73
C GLN A 290 -4.65 -23.63 2.46
N GLU A 291 -4.71 -22.39 1.98
CA GLU A 291 -3.57 -21.52 1.72
C GLU A 291 -2.71 -21.23 2.96
N LYS A 292 -3.32 -21.04 4.14
CA LYS A 292 -2.57 -20.75 5.39
C LYS A 292 -1.75 -21.94 5.86
N VAL A 293 -2.27 -23.15 5.67
CA VAL A 293 -1.54 -24.38 5.99
C VAL A 293 -0.40 -24.58 4.99
N ASP A 294 -0.62 -24.26 3.72
CA ASP A 294 0.41 -24.42 2.70
C ASP A 294 1.60 -23.47 2.85
N THR A 295 1.43 -22.31 3.49
CA THR A 295 2.55 -21.41 3.78
C THR A 295 3.56 -21.97 4.78
N LEU A 296 3.15 -22.91 5.64
CA LEU A 296 4.03 -23.56 6.63
C LEU A 296 4.92 -24.64 6.00
N ASN A 297 4.56 -25.14 4.82
CA ASN A 297 5.32 -26.18 4.15
C ASN A 297 6.67 -25.64 3.63
N ASN A 298 7.76 -26.33 3.96
CA ASN A 298 9.06 -26.07 3.36
C ASN A 298 9.07 -26.46 1.87
N PRO A 299 10.07 -26.01 1.07
CA PRO A 299 10.10 -26.26 -0.37
C PRO A 299 10.04 -27.76 -0.75
N THR A 300 10.69 -28.62 0.03
CA THR A 300 10.70 -30.07 -0.19
C THR A 300 9.32 -30.68 0.09
N ALA A 301 8.66 -30.28 1.18
CA ALA A 301 7.31 -30.70 1.53
C ALA A 301 6.29 -30.26 0.46
N LYS A 302 6.40 -29.01 -0.05
CA LYS A 302 5.58 -28.54 -1.17
C LYS A 302 5.79 -29.37 -2.43
N MET A 303 7.04 -29.71 -2.75
CA MET A 303 7.34 -30.58 -3.90
C MET A 303 6.70 -31.95 -3.76
N PHE A 304 6.85 -32.60 -2.61
CA PHE A 304 6.26 -33.92 -2.37
C PHE A 304 4.74 -33.86 -2.36
N LYS A 305 4.12 -32.86 -1.71
CA LYS A 305 2.68 -32.63 -1.77
C LYS A 305 2.18 -32.55 -3.22
N ASN A 306 2.80 -31.72 -4.05
CA ASN A 306 2.43 -31.56 -5.46
C ASN A 306 2.63 -32.85 -6.27
N GLN A 307 3.69 -33.61 -6.01
CA GLN A 307 3.93 -34.90 -6.68
C GLN A 307 2.88 -35.95 -6.28
N ARG A 308 2.56 -36.04 -4.98
CA ARG A 308 1.54 -36.94 -4.45
C ARG A 308 0.15 -36.58 -5.00
N GLU A 309 -0.24 -35.31 -5.00
CA GLU A 309 -1.50 -34.85 -5.59
C GLU A 309 -1.62 -35.17 -7.09
N LYS A 310 -0.55 -34.98 -7.86
CA LYS A 310 -0.53 -35.35 -9.29
C LYS A 310 -0.74 -36.85 -9.49
N LEU A 311 -0.09 -37.69 -8.69
CA LEU A 311 -0.21 -39.14 -8.77
C LEU A 311 -1.62 -39.60 -8.39
N ILE A 312 -2.21 -39.03 -7.33
CA ILE A 312 -3.59 -39.31 -6.90
C ILE A 312 -4.58 -38.92 -7.99
N LYS A 313 -4.45 -37.73 -8.60
CA LYS A 313 -5.30 -37.30 -9.71
C LYS A 313 -5.22 -38.23 -10.93
N GLN A 314 -4.05 -38.80 -11.20
CA GLN A 314 -3.85 -39.69 -12.35
C GLN A 314 -4.41 -41.11 -12.12
N LYS A 315 -4.22 -41.68 -10.93
CA LYS A 315 -4.60 -43.08 -10.64
C LYS A 315 -5.95 -43.24 -9.95
N GLY A 316 -6.52 -42.15 -9.41
CA GLY A 316 -7.75 -42.16 -8.61
C GLY A 316 -7.58 -42.77 -7.21
N HIS A 317 -6.80 -43.85 -7.10
CA HIS A 317 -6.38 -44.47 -5.84
C HIS A 317 -4.90 -44.82 -5.89
N VAL A 318 -4.17 -44.54 -4.81
CA VAL A 318 -2.71 -44.71 -4.70
C VAL A 318 -2.39 -45.24 -3.30
N GLU A 319 -1.65 -46.33 -3.22
CA GLU A 319 -1.18 -46.86 -1.93
C GLU A 319 0.05 -46.06 -1.44
N GLN A 320 0.26 -45.98 -0.13
CA GLN A 320 1.34 -45.18 0.46
C GLN A 320 2.73 -45.56 -0.10
N GLY A 321 3.01 -46.86 -0.28
CA GLY A 321 4.27 -47.33 -0.84
C GLY A 321 4.49 -46.98 -2.32
N GLU A 322 3.49 -46.44 -3.01
CA GLU A 322 3.63 -46.01 -4.39
C GLU A 322 4.21 -44.60 -4.54
N PHE A 323 4.10 -43.77 -3.50
CA PHE A 323 4.62 -42.41 -3.49
C PHE A 323 6.15 -42.39 -3.60
N PHE A 324 6.66 -41.41 -4.34
CA PHE A 324 8.08 -41.34 -4.68
C PHE A 324 8.97 -41.14 -3.44
N ASP A 325 8.54 -40.27 -2.53
CA ASP A 325 9.23 -39.96 -1.29
C ASP A 325 9.22 -41.13 -0.30
N GLU A 326 8.12 -41.88 -0.23
CA GLU A 326 8.04 -43.13 0.55
C GLU A 326 8.98 -44.22 0.00
N LYS A 327 9.10 -44.34 -1.33
CA LYS A 327 10.09 -45.23 -1.96
C LYS A 327 11.53 -44.83 -1.67
N LEU A 328 11.82 -43.53 -1.63
CA LEU A 328 13.13 -43.02 -1.22
C LEU A 328 13.42 -43.32 0.25
N GLY A 329 12.43 -43.10 1.13
CA GLY A 329 12.52 -43.42 2.56
C GLY A 329 12.78 -44.91 2.81
N MET A 330 12.02 -45.79 2.16
CA MET A 330 12.21 -47.24 2.27
C MET A 330 13.60 -47.70 1.80
N ARG A 331 14.13 -47.12 0.72
CA ARG A 331 15.51 -47.40 0.25
C ARG A 331 16.56 -46.90 1.23
N GLY A 332 16.36 -45.73 1.83
CA GLY A 332 17.24 -45.18 2.87
C GLY A 332 17.30 -46.09 4.09
N GLN A 333 16.14 -46.50 4.60
CA GLN A 333 16.04 -47.41 5.76
C GLN A 333 16.65 -48.78 5.47
N GLN A 334 16.44 -49.35 4.27
CA GLN A 334 17.10 -50.60 3.88
C GLN A 334 18.63 -50.48 3.87
N ASN A 335 19.16 -49.36 3.37
CA ASN A 335 20.59 -49.10 3.35
C ASN A 335 21.16 -48.90 4.76
N ASP A 336 20.43 -48.23 5.65
CA ASP A 336 20.87 -48.04 7.04
C ASP A 336 20.79 -49.35 7.83
N MET A 337 19.74 -50.15 7.66
CA MET A 337 19.68 -51.50 8.23
C MET A 337 20.80 -52.40 7.73
N TYR A 338 21.22 -52.24 6.47
CA TYR A 338 22.37 -52.93 5.92
C TYR A 338 23.66 -52.48 6.61
N LYS A 339 23.90 -51.16 6.75
CA LYS A 339 25.07 -50.62 7.45
C LYS A 339 25.16 -51.02 8.92
N THR A 340 24.03 -51.05 9.63
CA THR A 340 23.99 -51.43 11.06
C THR A 340 24.21 -52.92 11.29
N LYS A 341 23.99 -53.77 10.27
CA LYS A 341 24.35 -55.20 10.30
C LYS A 341 25.85 -55.47 10.13
N PHE A 342 26.63 -54.48 9.68
CA PHE A 342 28.08 -54.58 9.47
C PHE A 342 28.88 -53.67 10.42
N ARG A 343 28.24 -53.14 11.47
CA ARG A 343 28.87 -52.65 12.70
C ARG A 343 28.68 -53.70 13.78
#